data_AF-A0A7X3F3F0-F1
#
_entry.id   AF-A0A7X3F3F0-F1
#
_cell.length_a   1.000
_cell.length_b   1.000
_cell.length_c   1.000
_cell.angle_alpha   90.00
_cell.angle_beta   90.00
_cell.angle_gamma   90.00
#
_symmetry.space_group_name_H-M   'P 1'
#
loop_
_entity.id
_entity.type
_entity.pdbx_description
1 polymer ?
#
loop_
_entity_poly.entity_id
_entity_poly.type
_entity_poly.pdbx_seq_one_letter_code
_entity_poly.pdbx_strand_id
1 'polypeptide(L)' 'MRRAPYTTCRLYVDGADGIAVGDFITTAAGSAYLVQTLRVSRTRPERKHMDCLRWPIAEVPDDARCYTLTWYRR' A
#
# COMPACT_ATOMS: atom_id res chain seq x y z
N MET A 1 -8.84 -14.16 -10.29
CA MET A 1 -7.77 -14.81 -9.49
C MET A 1 -7.28 -13.85 -8.41
N ARG A 2 -7.31 -14.25 -7.12
CA ARG A 2 -6.57 -13.55 -6.06
C ARG A 2 -5.08 -13.80 -6.31
N ARG A 3 -4.24 -12.76 -6.40
CA ARG A 3 -2.78 -12.95 -6.54
C ARG A 3 -2.23 -13.58 -5.26
N ALA A 4 -1.20 -14.39 -5.39
CA ALA A 4 -0.55 -15.05 -4.26
C ALA A 4 -0.06 -14.01 -3.22
N PRO A 5 -0.15 -14.33 -1.92
CA PRO A 5 0.52 -13.57 -0.88
C PRO A 5 2.02 -13.50 -1.10
N TYR A 6 2.69 -12.56 -0.42
CA TYR A 6 4.13 -12.39 -0.46
C TYR A 6 4.69 -12.13 -1.88
N THR A 7 3.84 -11.57 -2.74
CA THR A 7 4.23 -11.13 -4.08
C THR A 7 4.51 -9.63 -4.08
N THR A 8 5.61 -9.24 -4.71
CA THR A 8 5.94 -7.83 -4.88
C THR A 8 4.93 -7.16 -5.81
N CYS A 9 4.55 -5.92 -5.48
CA CYS A 9 3.64 -5.12 -6.28
C CYS A 9 4.01 -3.64 -6.21
N ARG A 10 3.72 -2.89 -7.27
CA ARG A 10 3.89 -1.44 -7.27
C ARG A 10 2.56 -0.73 -7.14
N LEU A 11 2.50 0.24 -6.24
CA LEU A 11 1.35 1.12 -6.05
C LEU A 11 1.75 2.56 -6.34
N TYR A 12 0.86 3.28 -7.03
CA TYR A 12 0.99 4.70 -7.33
C TYR A 12 -0.25 5.38 -6.80
N VAL A 13 -0.09 6.21 -5.77
CA VAL A 13 -1.22 6.78 -5.02
C VAL A 13 -1.02 8.28 -4.89
N ASP A 14 -2.07 9.02 -5.24
CA ASP A 14 -2.14 10.47 -5.02
C ASP A 14 -2.76 10.73 -3.64
N GLY A 15 -2.25 11.69 -2.89
CA GLY A 15 -2.79 12.06 -1.57
C GLY A 15 -2.50 11.05 -0.44
N ALA A 16 -1.47 10.21 -0.61
CA ALA A 16 -0.98 9.28 0.41
C ALA A 16 -0.03 9.97 1.40
N ASP A 17 -0.48 11.05 2.03
CA ASP A 17 0.33 11.80 2.98
C ASP A 17 0.52 11.04 4.29
N GLY A 18 1.75 11.07 4.80
CA GLY A 18 2.14 10.40 6.03
C GLY A 18 2.45 8.91 5.92
N ILE A 19 2.16 8.24 4.78
CA ILE A 19 2.59 6.85 4.56
C ILE A 19 4.12 6.79 4.53
N ALA A 20 4.69 5.81 5.22
CA ALA A 20 6.12 5.52 5.29
C ALA A 20 6.42 4.04 4.97
N VAL A 21 7.71 3.72 4.86
CA VAL A 21 8.18 2.33 4.79
C VAL A 21 7.86 1.62 6.10
N GLY A 22 7.37 0.38 6.01
CA GLY A 22 6.92 -0.41 7.17
C GLY A 22 5.43 -0.29 7.47
N ASP A 23 4.75 0.71 6.90
CA ASP A 23 3.30 0.84 7.05
C ASP A 23 2.56 -0.19 6.20
N PHE A 24 1.35 -0.52 6.64
CA PHE A 24 0.44 -1.37 5.89
C PHE A 24 -0.61 -0.54 5.17
N ILE A 25 -0.89 -0.92 3.92
CA ILE A 25 -2.01 -0.40 3.14
C ILE A 25 -3.06 -1.50 3.07
N THR A 26 -4.28 -1.19 3.50
CA THR A 26 -5.42 -2.09 3.41
C THR A 26 -6.45 -1.53 2.44
N THR A 27 -7.29 -2.41 1.92
CA THR A 27 -8.33 -2.06 0.95
C THR A 27 -9.66 -2.62 1.42
N ALA A 28 -10.76 -1.91 1.13
CA ALA A 28 -12.11 -2.37 1.48
C ALA A 28 -12.46 -3.75 0.85
N ALA A 29 -11.78 -4.13 -0.23
CA ALA A 29 -11.91 -5.44 -0.88
C ALA A 29 -11.11 -6.56 -0.17
N GLY A 30 -10.49 -6.28 0.98
CA GLY A 30 -9.80 -7.26 1.81
C GLY A 30 -8.40 -7.64 1.32
N SER A 31 -7.67 -6.74 0.67
CA SER A 31 -6.24 -6.91 0.39
C SER A 31 -5.39 -6.06 1.34
N ALA A 32 -4.22 -6.56 1.71
CA ALA A 32 -3.21 -5.83 2.46
C ALA A 32 -1.87 -5.81 1.71
N TYR A 33 -1.09 -4.76 1.96
CA TYR A 33 0.20 -4.52 1.33
C TYR A 33 1.16 -3.86 2.33
N LEU A 34 2.32 -4.45 2.54
CA LEU A 34 3.39 -3.85 3.35
C LEU A 34 4.25 -2.94 2.47
N VAL A 35 4.40 -1.68 2.83
CA VAL A 35 5.24 -0.72 2.10
C VAL A 35 6.72 -1.05 2.34
N GLN A 36 7.44 -1.43 1.28
CA GLN A 36 8.87 -1.75 1.34
C GLN A 36 9.73 -0.55 0.93
N THR A 37 9.29 0.19 -0.08
CA THR A 37 9.95 1.41 -0.53
C THR A 37 8.93 2.52 -0.73
N LEU A 38 9.36 3.75 -0.53
CA LEU A 38 8.56 4.94 -0.81
C LEU A 38 9.41 5.95 -1.56
N ARG A 39 8.92 6.36 -2.73
CA ARG A 39 9.51 7.45 -3.52
C ARG A 39 8.44 8.46 -3.84
N VAL A 40 8.74 9.73 -3.59
CA VAL A 40 7.87 10.84 -3.98
C VAL A 40 8.22 11.22 -5.41
N SER A 41 7.21 11.41 -6.26
CA SER A 41 7.45 11.89 -7.62
C SER A 41 7.99 13.32 -7.59
N ARG A 42 9.05 13.59 -8.38
CA ARG A 42 9.69 14.92 -8.45
C ARG A 42 8.82 15.96 -9.14
N THR A 43 7.96 15.55 -10.06
CA THR A 43 7.08 16.43 -10.84
C THR A 43 5.67 16.51 -10.27
N ARG A 44 5.33 15.60 -9.35
CA ARG A 44 4.03 15.50 -8.67
C ARG A 44 4.23 15.08 -7.21
N PRO A 45 4.61 16.02 -6.32
CA PRO A 45 4.90 15.70 -4.92
C PRO A 45 3.75 15.02 -4.16
N GLU A 46 2.52 15.22 -4.62
CA GLU A 46 1.30 14.59 -4.13
C GLU A 46 1.23 13.08 -4.44
N ARG A 47 2.02 12.62 -5.43
CA ARG A 47 2.05 11.23 -5.88
C ARG A 47 3.17 10.45 -5.21
N LYS A 48 2.78 9.39 -4.51
CA LYS A 48 3.67 8.40 -3.90
C LYS A 48 3.81 7.18 -4.80
N HIS A 49 5.05 6.78 -5.06
CA HIS A 49 5.42 5.57 -5.79
C HIS A 49 5.96 4.60 -4.76
N MET A 50 5.30 3.45 -4.58
CA MET A 50 5.65 2.49 -3.56
C MET A 50 5.91 1.13 -4.20
N ASP A 51 7.02 0.50 -3.85
CA ASP A 51 7.13 -0.95 -3.96
C ASP A 51 6.58 -1.54 -2.65
N CYS A 52 5.57 -2.39 -2.76
CA CYS A 52 4.94 -3.06 -1.63
C CYS A 52 5.07 -4.57 -1.78
N LEU A 53 4.98 -5.26 -0.64
CA LEU A 53 4.81 -6.71 -0.57
C LEU A 53 3.35 -7.00 -0.28
N ARG A 54 2.69 -7.80 -1.12
CA ARG A 54 1.31 -8.24 -0.85
C ARG A 54 1.29 -9.08 0.41
N TRP A 55 0.41 -8.75 1.34
CA TRP A 55 0.33 -9.39 2.65
C TRP A 55 -1.05 -10.05 2.85
N PRO A 56 -1.14 -11.21 3.51
CA PRO A 56 -2.41 -11.75 3.96
C PRO A 56 -3.06 -10.79 4.97
N ILE A 57 -4.30 -10.35 4.73
CA ILE A 57 -4.97 -9.38 5.62
C ILE A 57 -5.15 -9.90 7.04
N ALA A 58 -5.32 -11.21 7.21
CA ALA A 58 -5.44 -11.85 8.51
C ALA A 58 -4.11 -11.96 9.29
N GLU A 59 -2.99 -11.66 8.64
CA GLU A 59 -1.64 -11.70 9.24
C GLU A 59 -1.05 -10.28 9.41
N VAL A 60 -1.87 -9.24 9.22
CA VAL A 60 -1.45 -7.87 9.55
C VAL A 60 -1.44 -7.74 11.08
N PRO A 61 -0.34 -7.28 11.70
CA PRO A 61 -0.30 -7.09 13.15
C PRO A 61 -1.35 -6.08 13.62
N ASP A 62 -1.95 -6.32 14.80
CA ASP A 62 -3.00 -5.45 15.36
C ASP A 62 -2.48 -4.05 15.75
N ASP A 63 -1.19 -3.94 16.06
CA ASP A 63 -0.49 -2.68 16.38
C ASP A 63 0.10 -2.00 15.14
N ALA A 64 -0.02 -2.61 13.96
CA ALA A 64 0.53 -2.06 12.74
C ALA A 64 -0.22 -0.80 12.30
N ARG A 65 0.54 0.20 11.87
CA ARG A 65 -0.04 1.41 11.26
C ARG A 65 -0.64 1.06 9.90
N CYS A 66 -1.96 1.13 9.82
CA CYS A 66 -2.72 0.77 8.63
C CYS A 66 -3.37 1.98 7.95
N TYR A 67 -3.19 2.08 6.64
CA TYR A 67 -3.81 3.08 5.78
C TYR A 67 -4.85 2.43 4.88
N THR A 68 -6.11 2.81 5.04
CA THR A 68 -7.18 2.33 4.18
C THR A 68 -7.22 3.16 2.91
N LEU A 69 -6.94 2.53 1.75
CA LEU A 69 -7.10 3.15 0.45
C LEU A 69 -8.34 2.64 -0.27
N THR A 70 -9.18 3.57 -0.71
CA THR A 70 -10.31 3.29 -1.59
C THR A 70 -9.83 3.39 -3.03
N TRP A 71 -9.71 2.26 -3.72
CA TRP A 71 -9.44 2.26 -5.16
C TRP A 71 -10.65 2.85 -5.88
N TYR A 72 -10.54 4.08 -6.37
CA TYR A 72 -11.49 4.57 -7.35
C TYR A 72 -11.32 3.75 -8.61
N ARG A 73 -12.42 3.16 -9.09
CA ARG A 73 -12.45 2.47 -10.38
C ARG A 73 -12.07 3.51 -11.45
N ARG A 74 -10.96 3.27 -12.14
CA ARG A 74 -10.54 4.12 -13.26
C ARG A 74 -11.49 3.95 -14.44
#